data_AF-A0A955H6J7-F1
#
_entry.id   AF-A0A955H6J7-F1
#
_cell.length_a   1.000
_cell.length_b   1.000
_cell.length_c   1.000
_cell.angle_alpha   90.00
_cell.angle_beta   90.00
_cell.angle_gamma   90.00
#
_symmetry.space_group_name_H-M   'P 1'
#
loop_
_entity.id
_entity.type
_entity.pdbx_description
1 polymer ?
#
loop_
_entity_poly.entity_id
_entity_poly.type
_entity_poly.pdbx_seq_one_letter_code
_entity_poly.pdbx_strand_id
1 'polypeptide(L)'
;MFEGSRNEKVLIIICSYVIGFTTAYIAFGIISFDTDNLTQTATVYPTHEVTTRTNANNDTNNVSVVRDSNGLFVKVGGEVREIVSVADSESTQSVDAVALPYAVSYYQNSPNGSFVYYCIQESSLPVCIPYIYEIATESSYALTIDGEAVSFSTDVARLNWDIGNILLGDGIRSISSETPWQVYLN
;
A
#
# COMPACT_ATOMS: atom_id res chain seq x y z
N MET A 1 -28.68 -9.98 46.85
CA MET A 1 -28.12 -10.92 47.83
C MET A 1 -28.23 -12.30 47.19
N PHE A 2 -27.17 -12.77 46.53
CA PHE A 2 -27.16 -14.11 45.93
C PHE A 2 -26.42 -15.04 46.90
N GLU A 3 -27.17 -15.72 47.76
CA GLU A 3 -26.67 -16.85 48.56
C GLU A 3 -26.49 -18.08 47.66
N GLY A 4 -25.54 -17.99 46.73
CA GLY A 4 -25.08 -19.16 45.99
C GLY A 4 -24.08 -19.95 46.84
N SER A 5 -24.18 -21.28 46.84
CA SER A 5 -23.22 -22.14 47.53
C SER A 5 -21.79 -21.83 47.06
N ARG A 6 -20.77 -22.13 47.87
CA ARG A 6 -19.36 -21.80 47.53
C ARG A 6 -18.95 -22.32 46.14
N ASN A 7 -19.54 -23.42 45.69
CA ASN A 7 -19.33 -24.00 44.36
C ASN A 7 -20.00 -23.20 43.24
N GLU A 8 -21.16 -22.61 43.50
CA GLU A 8 -21.91 -21.79 42.54
C GLU A 8 -21.19 -20.47 42.23
N LYS A 9 -20.59 -19.86 43.24
CA LYS A 9 -19.77 -18.64 43.06
C LYS A 9 -18.56 -18.89 42.17
N VAL A 10 -17.92 -20.06 42.31
CA VAL A 10 -16.77 -20.45 41.47
C VAL A 10 -17.21 -20.69 40.03
N LEU A 11 -18.37 -21.33 39.82
CA LEU A 11 -18.92 -21.58 38.50
C LEU A 11 -19.17 -20.29 37.72
N ILE A 12 -19.75 -19.28 38.38
CA ILE A 12 -20.04 -17.98 37.76
C ILE A 12 -18.75 -17.28 37.33
N ILE A 13 -17.69 -17.33 38.15
CA ILE A 13 -16.39 -16.74 37.83
C ILE A 13 -15.78 -17.43 36.60
N ILE A 14 -15.80 -18.76 36.55
CA ILE A 14 -15.27 -19.53 35.41
C ILE A 14 -16.05 -19.20 34.13
N CYS A 15 -17.38 -19.17 34.17
CA CYS A 15 -18.19 -18.82 33.01
C CYS A 15 -17.90 -17.40 32.51
N SER A 16 -17.75 -16.43 33.42
CA SER A 16 -17.41 -15.06 33.04
C SER A 16 -16.03 -14.95 32.39
N TYR A 17 -15.07 -15.74 32.87
CA TYR A 17 -13.73 -15.80 32.28
C TYR A 17 -13.76 -16.42 30.88
N VAL A 18 -14.50 -17.51 30.69
CA VAL A 18 -14.61 -18.16 29.37
C VAL A 18 -15.27 -17.22 28.36
N ILE A 19 -16.36 -16.55 28.73
CA ILE A 19 -17.04 -15.60 27.83
C ILE A 19 -16.11 -14.42 27.50
N GLY A 20 -15.44 -13.84 28.50
CA GLY A 20 -14.49 -12.75 28.29
C GLY A 20 -13.32 -13.17 27.40
N PHE A 21 -12.76 -14.35 27.65
CA PHE A 21 -11.67 -14.91 26.85
C PHE A 21 -12.11 -15.21 25.42
N THR A 22 -13.29 -15.81 25.18
CA THR A 22 -13.78 -16.03 23.81
C THR A 22 -14.08 -14.73 23.09
N THR A 23 -14.58 -13.71 23.79
CA THR A 23 -14.85 -12.40 23.17
C THR A 23 -13.55 -11.69 22.83
N ALA A 24 -12.56 -11.73 23.72
CA ALA A 24 -11.20 -11.25 23.44
C ALA A 24 -10.52 -12.07 22.34
N TYR A 25 -10.77 -13.38 22.26
CA TYR A 25 -10.27 -14.23 21.17
C TYR A 25 -10.98 -13.95 19.83
N ILE A 26 -12.24 -13.52 19.81
CA ILE A 26 -12.86 -13.08 18.55
C ILE A 26 -12.36 -11.67 18.18
N ALA A 27 -12.17 -10.80 19.17
CA ALA A 27 -11.71 -9.43 18.95
C ALA A 27 -10.21 -9.31 18.62
N PHE A 28 -9.38 -10.21 19.16
CA PHE A 28 -7.92 -10.18 19.07
C PHE A 28 -7.29 -11.53 18.68
N GLY A 29 -8.06 -12.62 18.66
CA GLY A 29 -7.54 -13.94 18.38
C GLY A 29 -7.27 -14.12 16.90
N ILE A 30 -6.01 -13.89 16.58
CA ILE A 30 -5.22 -14.61 15.58
C ILE A 30 -5.93 -14.80 14.24
N ILE A 31 -6.00 -13.70 13.51
CA ILE A 31 -5.74 -13.75 12.08
C ILE A 31 -4.24 -14.07 11.91
N SER A 32 -3.90 -15.36 12.08
CA SER A 32 -2.76 -15.95 11.39
C SER A 32 -3.19 -16.15 9.94
N PHE A 33 -3.23 -15.06 9.19
CA PHE A 33 -3.03 -15.19 7.77
C PHE A 33 -1.61 -15.74 7.57
N ASP A 34 -1.39 -16.44 6.48
CA ASP A 34 -0.07 -16.86 6.04
C ASP A 34 0.72 -15.59 5.64
N THR A 35 1.13 -14.80 6.65
CA THR A 35 1.74 -13.47 6.59
C THR A 35 3.26 -13.54 6.66
N ASP A 36 3.87 -14.69 6.36
CA ASP A 36 5.33 -14.83 6.34
C ASP A 36 6.01 -13.83 5.38
N ASN A 37 5.24 -13.17 4.48
CA ASN A 37 5.72 -12.18 3.52
C ASN A 37 5.14 -10.77 3.67
N LEU A 38 4.27 -10.53 4.67
CA LEU A 38 3.64 -9.25 4.94
C LEU A 38 4.18 -8.64 6.23
N THR A 39 5.07 -7.66 6.08
CA THR A 39 5.53 -6.84 7.21
C THR A 39 4.78 -5.51 7.19
N GLN A 40 3.92 -5.32 8.19
CA GLN A 40 3.36 -4.02 8.52
C GLN A 40 4.49 -3.19 9.13
N THR A 41 5.03 -2.26 8.36
CA THR A 41 6.17 -1.45 8.77
C THR A 41 5.69 -0.03 8.89
N ALA A 42 5.66 0.51 10.11
CA ALA A 42 5.33 1.90 10.39
C ALA A 42 6.49 2.85 10.02
N THR A 43 7.10 2.68 8.85
CA THR A 43 8.02 3.65 8.28
C THR A 43 7.20 4.58 7.38
N VAL A 44 6.89 5.76 7.92
CA VAL A 44 6.32 6.87 7.15
C VAL A 44 7.45 7.40 6.26
N TYR A 45 7.46 7.00 4.99
CA TYR A 45 8.32 7.62 3.99
C TYR A 45 7.72 9.00 3.63
N PRO A 46 8.56 10.03 3.47
CA PRO A 46 8.07 11.36 3.14
C PRO A 46 7.26 11.31 1.85
N THR A 47 6.06 11.88 1.90
CA THR A 47 5.24 12.13 0.71
C THR A 47 6.07 12.95 -0.26
N HIS A 48 6.49 12.37 -1.39
CA HIS A 48 7.15 13.14 -2.44
C HIS A 48 6.10 14.06 -3.06
N GLU A 49 6.19 15.36 -2.77
CA GLU A 49 5.44 16.37 -3.51
C GLU A 49 5.99 16.40 -4.95
N VAL A 50 5.20 15.86 -5.88
CA VAL A 50 5.50 15.95 -7.30
C VAL A 50 5.40 17.42 -7.69
N THR A 51 6.54 18.05 -7.99
CA THR A 51 6.55 19.38 -8.63
C THR A 51 6.24 19.20 -10.11
N THR A 52 4.96 19.18 -10.49
CA THR A 52 4.57 19.12 -11.90
C THR A 52 4.78 20.46 -12.60
N ARG A 53 5.45 20.42 -13.76
CA ARG A 53 5.55 21.55 -14.68
C ARG A 53 4.40 21.48 -15.70
N THR A 54 3.25 22.03 -15.29
CA THR A 54 2.14 22.61 -16.10
C THR A 54 1.24 21.76 -17.01
N ASN A 55 -0.06 22.13 -16.91
CA ASN A 55 -1.21 22.00 -17.82
C ASN A 55 -1.91 20.63 -17.91
N ALA A 56 -2.77 20.36 -16.94
CA ALA A 56 -3.71 19.24 -16.99
C ALA A 56 -4.74 19.38 -18.14
N ASN A 57 -4.57 18.59 -19.20
CA ASN A 57 -5.68 18.15 -20.04
C ASN A 57 -6.19 16.78 -19.54
N ASN A 58 -7.50 16.70 -19.25
CA ASN A 58 -8.21 15.50 -18.79
C ASN A 58 -8.48 14.49 -19.93
N ASP A 59 -7.46 14.13 -20.71
CA ASP A 59 -7.61 13.09 -21.74
C ASP A 59 -7.11 11.73 -21.22
N THR A 60 -8.01 11.01 -20.55
CA THR A 60 -7.75 9.69 -19.95
C THR A 60 -7.67 8.56 -20.97
N ASN A 61 -7.91 8.81 -22.26
CA ASN A 61 -8.02 7.75 -23.27
C ASN A 61 -6.67 7.20 -23.76
N ASN A 62 -5.55 7.86 -23.43
CA ASN A 62 -4.20 7.45 -23.81
C ASN A 62 -3.25 7.56 -22.61
N VAL A 63 -3.46 6.69 -21.61
CA VAL A 63 -2.58 6.56 -20.45
C VAL A 63 -1.59 5.43 -20.70
N SER A 64 -0.30 5.75 -20.70
CA SER A 64 0.78 4.76 -20.73
C SER A 64 1.83 5.08 -19.68
N VAL A 65 2.43 4.06 -19.07
CA VAL A 65 3.49 4.27 -18.08
C VAL A 65 4.82 3.86 -18.70
N VAL A 66 5.79 4.76 -18.58
CA VAL A 66 7.13 4.64 -19.14
C VAL A 66 8.13 4.68 -18.00
N ARG A 67 9.04 3.72 -17.98
CA ARG A 67 10.19 3.71 -17.08
C ARG A 67 11.44 4.00 -17.89
N ASP A 68 12.26 4.93 -17.41
CA ASP A 68 13.60 5.18 -17.95
C ASP A 68 14.66 5.19 -16.82
N SER A 69 15.88 5.65 -17.12
CA SER A 69 16.96 5.75 -16.14
C SER A 69 16.71 6.80 -15.06
N ASN A 70 15.87 7.80 -15.34
CA ASN A 70 15.58 8.92 -14.45
C ASN A 70 14.38 8.65 -13.56
N GLY A 71 13.55 7.64 -13.85
CA GLY A 71 12.41 7.31 -13.01
C GLY A 71 11.23 6.63 -13.69
N LEU A 72 10.07 6.80 -13.05
CA LEU A 72 8.78 6.33 -13.53
C LEU A 72 7.91 7.53 -13.94
N PHE A 73 7.39 7.47 -15.16
CA PHE A 73 6.60 8.52 -15.77
C PHE A 73 5.28 7.97 -16.28
N VAL A 74 4.23 8.78 -16.21
CA VAL A 74 2.96 8.53 -16.90
C VAL A 74 2.81 9.49 -18.05
N LYS A 75 2.44 8.96 -19.22
CA LYS A 75 2.09 9.74 -20.38
C LYS A 75 0.57 9.76 -20.52
N VAL A 76 -0.03 10.95 -20.46
CA VAL A 76 -1.48 11.19 -20.54
C VAL A 76 -1.74 12.12 -21.72
N GLY A 77 -2.47 11.67 -22.74
CA GLY A 77 -2.82 12.51 -23.89
C GLY A 77 -1.61 13.06 -24.69
N GLY A 78 -0.44 12.42 -24.56
CA GLY A 78 0.80 12.89 -25.19
C GLY A 78 1.76 13.63 -24.25
N GLU A 79 1.28 14.15 -23.13
CA GLU A 79 2.07 14.82 -22.10
C GLU A 79 2.73 13.81 -21.17
N VAL A 80 4.00 14.02 -20.83
CA VAL A 80 4.75 13.17 -19.90
C VAL A 80 4.77 13.82 -18.53
N ARG A 81 4.34 13.08 -17.50
CA ARG A 81 4.28 13.50 -16.10
C ARG A 81 5.12 12.53 -15.28
N GLU A 82 5.91 13.06 -14.36
CA GLU A 82 6.77 12.26 -13.48
C GLU A 82 5.98 11.73 -12.28
N ILE A 83 6.10 10.44 -11.97
CA ILE A 83 5.51 9.81 -10.77
C ILE A 83 6.58 9.70 -9.67
N VAL A 84 7.75 9.16 -10.02
CA VAL A 84 8.88 8.97 -9.10
C VAL A 84 10.18 9.25 -9.84
N SER A 85 11.04 10.11 -9.28
CA SER A 85 12.43 10.26 -9.71
C SER A 85 13.30 9.18 -9.08
N VAL A 86 14.17 8.58 -9.88
CA VAL A 86 15.33 7.85 -9.37
C VAL A 86 16.48 8.85 -9.34
N ALA A 87 16.99 9.15 -8.14
CA ALA A 87 18.17 9.98 -8.01
C ALA A 87 19.38 9.19 -8.52
N ASP A 88 19.78 9.43 -9.77
CA ASP A 88 21.02 8.87 -10.29
C ASP A 88 22.18 9.47 -9.50
N SER A 89 23.05 8.59 -8.96
CA SER A 89 24.21 8.96 -8.14
C SER A 89 25.23 9.86 -8.85
N GLU A 90 25.03 10.14 -10.14
CA GLU A 90 25.89 11.01 -10.94
C GLU A 90 25.34 12.44 -11.16
N SER A 91 24.13 12.77 -10.70
CA SER A 91 23.58 14.13 -10.85
C SER A 91 24.28 15.13 -9.91
N THR A 92 25.31 15.80 -10.42
CA THR A 92 26.21 16.68 -9.65
C THR A 92 25.61 18.06 -9.33
N GLN A 93 24.29 18.19 -9.19
CA GLN A 93 23.63 19.46 -8.90
C GLN A 93 22.48 19.32 -7.89
N SER A 94 22.83 19.03 -6.64
CA SER A 94 22.40 19.85 -5.50
C SER A 94 23.10 19.34 -4.24
N VAL A 95 23.79 20.26 -3.57
CA VAL A 95 24.41 20.04 -2.27
C VAL A 95 23.26 19.91 -1.26
N ASP A 96 22.82 18.68 -1.00
CA ASP A 96 21.96 18.18 0.11
C ASP A 96 20.96 17.08 -0.33
N ALA A 97 20.88 16.74 -1.62
CA ALA A 97 20.12 15.56 -2.05
C ALA A 97 20.95 14.30 -1.80
N VAL A 98 20.76 13.65 -0.65
CA VAL A 98 21.14 12.24 -0.49
C VAL A 98 20.44 11.51 -1.64
N ALA A 99 21.22 11.00 -2.60
CA ALA A 99 20.70 10.15 -3.67
C ALA A 99 20.11 8.92 -3.00
N LEU A 100 18.79 8.93 -2.79
CA LEU A 100 18.15 7.82 -2.12
C LEU A 100 18.09 6.66 -3.14
N PRO A 101 18.60 5.47 -2.79
CA PRO A 101 18.86 4.41 -3.76
C PRO A 101 17.60 3.57 -4.00
N TYR A 102 16.52 4.25 -4.35
CA TYR A 102 15.22 3.65 -4.62
C TYR A 102 15.12 3.27 -6.10
N ALA A 103 14.61 2.08 -6.38
CA ALA A 103 14.28 1.63 -7.72
C ALA A 103 12.80 1.23 -7.78
N VAL A 104 12.13 1.55 -8.88
CA VAL A 104 10.80 0.99 -9.13
C VAL A 104 10.95 -0.46 -9.58
N SER A 105 10.55 -1.42 -8.75
CA SER A 105 10.71 -2.85 -9.06
C SER A 105 9.58 -3.38 -9.94
N TYR A 106 8.36 -2.85 -9.77
CA TYR A 106 7.16 -3.27 -10.49
C TYR A 106 6.18 -2.10 -10.64
N TYR A 107 5.39 -2.11 -11.71
CA TYR A 107 4.29 -1.16 -11.91
C TYR A 107 3.20 -1.76 -12.82
N GLN A 108 1.96 -1.28 -12.68
CA GLN A 108 0.84 -1.69 -13.51
C GLN A 108 -0.25 -0.61 -13.56
N ASN A 109 -0.77 -0.36 -14.76
CA ASN A 109 -1.91 0.54 -14.96
C ASN A 109 -3.21 -0.14 -14.57
N SER A 110 -4.11 0.64 -13.99
CA SER A 110 -5.47 0.21 -13.73
C SER A 110 -6.27 0.11 -15.05
N PRO A 111 -7.28 -0.77 -15.17
CA PRO A 111 -7.98 -1.00 -16.44
C PRO A 111 -8.70 0.23 -17.00
N ASN A 112 -9.13 1.14 -16.13
CA ASN A 112 -9.75 2.41 -16.53
C ASN A 112 -8.74 3.55 -16.77
N GLY A 113 -7.44 3.29 -16.56
CA GLY A 113 -6.39 4.30 -16.70
C GLY A 113 -6.48 5.44 -15.68
N SER A 114 -7.20 5.28 -14.57
CA SER A 114 -7.29 6.31 -13.54
C SER A 114 -6.17 6.22 -12.49
N PHE A 115 -5.57 5.03 -12.35
CA PHE A 115 -4.54 4.77 -11.34
C PHE A 115 -3.35 3.99 -11.91
N VAL A 116 -2.21 4.15 -11.24
CA VAL A 116 -1.01 3.35 -11.49
C VAL A 116 -0.57 2.76 -10.16
N TYR A 117 -0.58 1.44 -10.06
CA TYR A 117 0.10 0.74 -8.98
C TYR A 117 1.59 0.68 -9.29
N TYR A 118 2.42 0.98 -8.31
CA TYR A 118 3.86 0.81 -8.43
C TYR A 118 4.48 0.46 -7.09
N CYS A 119 5.66 -0.16 -7.17
CA CYS A 119 6.43 -0.58 -6.02
C CYS A 119 7.78 0.10 -6.01
N ILE A 120 8.11 0.76 -4.91
CA ILE A 120 9.44 1.31 -4.63
C ILE A 120 10.23 0.27 -3.82
N GLN A 121 11.45 -0.03 -4.24
CA GLN A 121 12.37 -0.90 -3.52
C GLN A 121 13.66 -0.14 -3.20
N GLU A 122 14.12 -0.21 -1.96
CA GLU A 122 15.49 0.20 -1.61
C GLU A 122 16.49 -0.83 -2.15
N SER A 123 17.53 -0.38 -2.84
CA SER A 123 18.55 -1.26 -3.44
C SER A 123 19.19 -2.26 -2.48
N SER A 124 19.19 -1.96 -1.18
CA SER A 124 19.78 -2.81 -0.12
C SER A 124 18.78 -3.74 0.55
N LEU A 125 17.48 -3.64 0.28
CA LEU A 125 16.44 -4.40 0.97
C LEU A 125 15.56 -5.18 -0.03
N PRO A 126 15.21 -6.45 0.26
CA PRO A 126 14.25 -7.22 -0.52
C PRO A 126 12.81 -6.82 -0.16
N VAL A 127 12.56 -5.52 0.02
CA VAL A 127 11.28 -4.98 0.48
C VAL A 127 10.72 -4.04 -0.56
N CYS A 128 9.47 -4.30 -0.90
CA CYS A 128 8.63 -3.54 -1.79
C CYS A 128 7.70 -2.64 -0.98
N ILE A 129 7.77 -1.34 -1.21
CA ILE A 129 6.88 -0.35 -0.62
C ILE A 129 5.87 0.05 -1.70
N PRO A 130 4.62 -0.42 -1.59
CA PRO A 130 3.57 -0.20 -2.57
C PRO A 130 2.96 1.20 -2.51
N TYR A 131 2.70 1.75 -3.68
CA TYR A 131 1.99 3.01 -3.85
C TYR A 131 0.96 2.91 -4.97
N ILE A 132 -0.03 3.79 -4.91
CA ILE A 132 -0.98 4.06 -5.97
C ILE A 132 -0.85 5.53 -6.35
N TYR A 133 -0.55 5.79 -7.62
CA TYR A 133 -0.64 7.11 -8.21
C TYR A 133 -2.04 7.32 -8.80
N GLU A 134 -2.72 8.38 -8.41
CA GLU A 134 -3.98 8.83 -9.00
C GLU A 134 -3.72 9.89 -10.07
N ILE A 135 -4.16 9.61 -11.30
CA ILE A 135 -3.82 10.47 -12.46
C ILE A 135 -4.58 11.80 -12.44
N ALA A 136 -5.81 11.81 -11.93
CA ALA A 136 -6.64 13.01 -11.90
C ALA A 136 -6.10 14.08 -10.93
N THR A 137 -5.56 13.64 -9.79
CA THR A 137 -5.05 14.51 -8.71
C THR A 137 -3.53 14.62 -8.72
N GLU A 138 -2.85 13.86 -9.57
CA GLU A 138 -1.39 13.77 -9.67
C GLU A 138 -0.72 13.44 -8.32
N SER A 139 -1.39 12.62 -7.52
CA SER A 139 -1.01 12.33 -6.14
C SER A 139 -0.68 10.85 -5.95
N SER A 140 0.37 10.58 -5.17
CA SER A 140 0.74 9.23 -4.77
C SER A 140 0.29 8.92 -3.35
N TYR A 141 -0.36 7.78 -3.17
CA TYR A 141 -0.84 7.28 -1.89
C TYR A 141 -0.14 5.97 -1.55
N ALA A 142 0.41 5.86 -0.34
CA ALA A 142 0.92 4.59 0.16
C ALA A 142 -0.24 3.59 0.32
N LEU A 143 0.00 2.32 0.01
CA LEU A 143 -0.98 1.27 0.29
C LEU A 143 -1.11 1.10 1.81
N THR A 144 -2.34 1.09 2.33
CA THR A 144 -2.58 0.99 3.77
C THR A 144 -3.55 -0.13 4.13
N ILE A 145 -3.26 -0.85 5.23
CA ILE A 145 -4.18 -1.74 5.94
C ILE A 145 -4.48 -1.09 7.28
N ASP A 146 -5.77 -0.89 7.59
CA ASP A 146 -6.22 -0.24 8.83
C ASP A 146 -5.58 1.14 9.10
N GLY A 147 -5.22 1.85 8.02
CA GLY A 147 -4.58 3.17 8.07
C GLY A 147 -3.06 3.15 8.22
N GLU A 148 -2.45 1.97 8.38
CA GLU A 148 -1.00 1.82 8.44
C GLU A 148 -0.43 1.41 7.09
N ALA A 149 0.67 2.05 6.68
CA ALA A 149 1.37 1.70 5.45
C ALA A 149 1.92 0.27 5.53
N VAL A 150 1.85 -0.45 4.42
CA VAL A 150 2.33 -1.83 4.33
C VAL A 150 3.57 -1.93 3.47
N SER A 151 4.31 -3.02 3.66
CA SER A 151 5.44 -3.38 2.83
C SER A 151 5.43 -4.88 2.57
N PHE A 152 5.95 -5.29 1.42
CA PHE A 152 5.93 -6.67 0.97
C PHE A 152 7.35 -7.17 0.73
N SER A 153 7.58 -8.48 0.86
CA SER A 153 8.78 -9.08 0.27
C SER A 153 8.75 -8.96 -1.26
N THR A 154 9.88 -8.65 -1.88
CA THR A 154 10.00 -8.45 -3.34
C THR A 154 9.75 -9.71 -4.16
N ASP A 155 9.83 -10.88 -3.53
CA ASP A 155 9.57 -12.17 -4.19
C ASP A 155 8.06 -12.46 -4.34
N VAL A 156 7.22 -11.68 -3.68
CA VAL A 156 5.79 -12.01 -3.48
C VAL A 156 4.87 -10.90 -3.97
N ALA A 157 5.23 -9.62 -3.79
CA ALA A 157 4.34 -8.49 -4.10
C ALA A 157 4.04 -8.33 -5.60
N ARG A 158 2.99 -8.98 -6.06
CA ARG A 158 2.40 -8.71 -7.38
C ARG A 158 0.90 -8.56 -7.22
N LEU A 159 0.52 -7.35 -6.82
CA LEU A 159 -0.86 -6.94 -6.90
C LEU A 159 -1.25 -6.75 -8.35
N ASN A 160 -2.46 -7.19 -8.67
CA ASN A 160 -3.06 -7.09 -9.98
C ASN A 160 -4.38 -6.35 -9.89
N TRP A 161 -4.72 -5.64 -10.96
CA TRP A 161 -6.03 -5.04 -11.10
C TRP A 161 -7.04 -6.05 -11.66
N ASP A 162 -8.21 -6.13 -11.04
CA ASP A 162 -9.40 -6.75 -11.63
C ASP A 162 -10.09 -5.80 -12.62
N ILE A 163 -10.98 -6.36 -13.45
CA ILE A 163 -11.86 -5.62 -14.36
C ILE A 163 -12.68 -4.51 -13.67
N GLY A 164 -12.99 -4.66 -12.38
CA GLY A 164 -13.70 -3.67 -11.58
C GLY A 164 -12.83 -2.54 -11.04
N ASN A 165 -11.57 -2.43 -11.48
CA ASN A 165 -10.60 -1.47 -10.96
C ASN A 165 -10.30 -1.67 -9.46
N ILE A 166 -10.39 -2.93 -9.01
CA ILE A 166 -10.06 -3.38 -7.65
C ILE A 166 -8.66 -3.96 -7.67
N LEU A 167 -7.82 -3.57 -6.72
CA LEU A 167 -6.48 -4.11 -6.57
C LEU A 167 -6.53 -5.37 -5.71
N LEU A 168 -5.91 -6.46 -6.15
CA LEU A 168 -5.89 -7.75 -5.45
C LEU A 168 -4.59 -8.52 -5.63
N GLY A 169 -4.25 -9.36 -4.65
CA GLY A 169 -3.05 -10.21 -4.67
C GLY A 169 -2.57 -10.46 -3.25
N ASP A 170 -1.82 -11.54 -3.00
CA ASP A 170 -1.17 -11.80 -1.70
C ASP A 170 -2.11 -11.71 -0.48
N GLY A 171 -3.34 -12.19 -0.64
CA GLY A 171 -4.35 -12.15 0.43
C GLY A 171 -4.88 -10.74 0.75
N ILE A 172 -4.59 -9.72 -0.05
CA ILE A 172 -5.16 -8.39 0.09
C ILE A 172 -6.12 -8.04 -1.04
N ARG A 173 -7.08 -7.18 -0.71
CA ARG A 173 -8.06 -6.63 -1.66
C ARG A 173 -8.33 -5.16 -1.34
N SER A 174 -8.42 -4.31 -2.35
CA SER A 174 -8.82 -2.92 -2.15
C SER A 174 -10.27 -2.79 -1.72
N ILE A 175 -10.52 -1.82 -0.83
CA ILE A 175 -11.85 -1.54 -0.28
C ILE A 175 -12.78 -1.07 -1.40
N SER A 176 -12.30 -0.22 -2.30
CA SER A 176 -13.07 0.33 -3.41
C SER A 176 -12.22 0.55 -4.66
N SER A 177 -12.90 0.87 -5.77
CA SER A 177 -12.29 1.27 -7.04
C SER A 177 -11.92 2.75 -7.11
N GLU A 178 -12.41 3.57 -6.17
CA GLU A 178 -12.15 5.01 -6.07
C GLU A 178 -10.98 5.31 -5.13
N THR A 179 -10.79 4.47 -4.10
CA THR A 179 -9.72 4.55 -3.12
C THR A 179 -8.89 3.27 -3.06
N PRO A 180 -8.30 2.81 -4.19
CA PRO A 180 -7.65 1.51 -4.27
C PRO A 180 -6.40 1.37 -3.39
N TRP A 181 -5.86 2.48 -2.85
CA TRP A 181 -4.77 2.48 -1.88
C TRP A 181 -5.17 2.01 -0.47
N GLN A 182 -6.48 1.92 -0.17
CA GLN A 182 -6.97 1.35 1.08
C GLN A 182 -7.33 -0.11 0.83
N VAL A 183 -6.69 -1.04 1.55
CA VAL A 183 -6.86 -2.48 1.37
C VAL A 183 -7.17 -3.17 2.69
N TYR A 184 -7.76 -4.36 2.59
CA TYR A 184 -8.01 -5.25 3.73
C TYR A 184 -7.51 -6.66 3.40
N LEU A 185 -7.28 -7.47 4.43
CA LEU A 185 -6.89 -8.87 4.30
C LEU A 185 -8.13 -9.73 4.01
N ASN A 186 -8.05 -10.54 2.96
CA ASN A 186 -9.11 -11.41 2.44
C ASN A 186 -8.91 -12.87 2.84
#